data_AF-A0A821I0I2-F1
#
_entry.id   AF-A0A821I0I2-F1
#
_cell.length_a   1.000
_cell.length_b   1.000
_cell.length_c   1.000
_cell.angle_alpha   90.00
_cell.angle_beta   90.00
_cell.angle_gamma   90.00
#
_symmetry.space_group_name_H-M   'P 1'
#
loop_
_entity.id
_entity.type
_entity.pdbx_description
1 polymer ?
#
loop_
_entity_poly.entity_id
_entity_poly.type
_entity_poly.pdbx_seq_one_letter_code
_entity_poly.pdbx_strand_id
1 'polypeptide(L)'
;MQLSSVSLLIPFLLLIIASIILFWNGKSYPQISLILMNDCHLSLIESDHFICESNHVWNERKNVYQIQDKKNMMKFTSNLFFLSNWEPNFHCSHARRIGKMGDGGKWVCDPYRLKSRLDCLIYSAGSKRDFSF
;
A
#
# COMPACT_ATOMS: atom_id res chain seq x y z
N MET A 1 15.77 -4.23 68.19
CA MET A 1 16.06 -4.31 66.74
C MET A 1 15.02 -3.48 65.99
N GLN A 2 15.27 -2.19 65.83
CA GLN A 2 14.47 -1.33 64.94
C GLN A 2 15.04 -1.48 63.54
N LEU A 3 14.40 -2.30 62.70
CA LEU A 3 14.65 -2.23 61.25
C LEU A 3 14.12 -0.88 60.79
N SER A 4 15.05 0.01 60.45
CA SER A 4 14.77 1.35 59.94
C SER A 4 13.91 1.27 58.69
N SER A 5 12.81 2.02 58.66
CA SER A 5 11.86 2.19 57.55
C SER A 5 12.51 2.47 56.18
N VAL A 6 13.77 2.92 56.19
CA VAL A 6 14.62 3.12 55.01
C VAL A 6 14.91 1.82 54.24
N SER A 7 14.97 0.66 54.90
CA SER A 7 15.32 -0.61 54.24
C SER A 7 14.21 -1.16 53.35
N LEU A 8 12.97 -0.70 53.51
CA LEU A 8 11.80 -1.12 52.72
C LEU A 8 11.57 -0.24 51.48
N LEU A 9 12.16 0.96 51.43
CA LEU A 9 12.01 1.89 50.30
C LEU A 9 12.94 1.54 49.12
N ILE A 10 14.11 0.98 49.41
CA ILE A 10 15.11 0.56 48.41
C ILE A 10 14.57 -0.49 47.43
N PRO A 11 13.93 -1.61 47.87
CA PRO A 11 13.40 -2.59 46.92
C PRO A 11 12.25 -2.05 46.07
N PHE A 12 11.42 -1.14 46.59
CA PHE A 12 10.36 -0.48 45.82
C PHE A 12 10.92 0.43 44.72
N LEU A 13 11.97 1.20 45.04
CA LEU A 13 12.65 2.05 44.06
C LEU A 13 13.31 1.21 42.95
N LEU A 14 13.93 0.09 43.31
CA LEU A 14 14.53 -0.84 42.34
C LEU A 14 13.48 -1.48 41.41
N LEU A 15 12.29 -1.81 41.92
CA LEU A 15 11.19 -2.34 41.09
C LEU A 15 10.63 -1.28 40.13
N ILE A 16 10.53 -0.02 40.57
CA ILE A 16 10.09 1.09 39.71
C ILE A 16 11.14 1.39 38.63
N ILE A 17 12.43 1.39 38.99
CA ILE A 17 13.51 1.57 38.00
C ILE A 17 13.52 0.40 37.00
N ALA A 18 13.37 -0.83 37.47
CA ALA A 18 13.29 -2.00 36.60
C ALA A 18 12.08 -1.95 35.65
N SER A 19 10.91 -1.51 36.12
CA SER A 19 9.73 -1.36 35.26
C SER A 19 9.87 -0.23 34.25
N ILE A 20 10.52 0.89 34.60
CA ILE A 20 10.84 1.98 33.67
C ILE A 20 11.85 1.51 32.61
N ILE A 21 12.90 0.78 33.01
CA ILE A 21 13.88 0.20 32.08
C ILE A 21 13.21 -0.81 31.14
N LEU A 22 12.34 -1.68 31.64
CA LEU A 22 11.59 -2.63 30.81
C LEU A 22 10.59 -1.92 29.89
N PHE A 23 9.95 -0.83 30.33
CA PHE A 23 9.04 -0.03 29.52
C PHE A 23 9.77 0.75 28.41
N TRP A 24 10.97 1.27 28.70
CA TRP A 24 11.80 1.99 27.73
C TRP A 24 12.48 1.04 26.74
N ASN A 25 12.91 -0.14 27.19
CA ASN A 25 13.49 -1.18 26.32
C ASN A 25 12.42 -2.01 25.58
N GLY A 26 11.17 -1.97 26.04
CA GLY A 26 10.02 -2.71 25.50
C GLY A 26 9.45 -2.16 24.19
N LYS A 27 9.96 -1.03 23.68
CA LYS A 27 9.64 -0.54 22.33
C LYS A 27 10.67 -1.01 21.30
N SER A 28 10.89 -2.32 21.23
CA SER A 28 11.53 -2.94 20.07
C SER A 28 10.49 -3.76 19.31
N TYR A 29 9.76 -3.11 18.41
CA TYR A 29 9.07 -3.79 17.31
C TYR A 29 9.80 -3.50 15.99
N PRO A 30 10.69 -4.40 15.52
CA PRO A 30 11.17 -4.31 14.14
C PRO A 30 11.11 -5.65 13.37
N GLN A 31 10.38 -6.67 13.82
CA GLN A 31 10.28 -7.93 13.05
C GLN A 31 9.10 -7.98 12.08
N ILE A 32 7.95 -7.40 12.42
CA ILE A 32 6.76 -7.44 11.55
C ILE A 32 6.97 -6.59 10.28
N SER A 33 7.68 -5.47 10.37
CA SER A 33 8.00 -4.61 9.22
C SER A 33 8.92 -5.31 8.21
N LEU A 34 9.92 -6.06 8.69
CA LEU A 34 10.90 -6.74 7.84
C LEU A 34 10.28 -7.92 7.06
N ILE A 35 9.36 -8.66 7.68
CA ILE A 35 8.66 -9.78 7.05
C ILE A 35 7.68 -9.27 5.97
N LEU A 36 6.97 -8.17 6.24
CA LEU A 36 6.06 -7.55 5.27
C LEU A 36 6.80 -6.97 4.06
N MET A 37 8.01 -6.41 4.26
CA MET A 37 8.85 -5.94 3.16
C MET A 37 9.36 -7.07 2.26
N ASN A 38 9.48 -8.30 2.78
CA ASN A 38 9.99 -9.43 2.00
C ASN A 38 8.96 -10.02 1.02
N ASP A 39 7.66 -9.88 1.32
CA ASP A 39 6.60 -10.49 0.49
C ASP A 39 6.25 -9.66 -0.76
N CYS A 40 6.38 -8.32 -0.70
CA CYS A 40 6.04 -7.42 -1.81
C CYS A 40 7.22 -6.70 -2.48
N HIS A 41 8.45 -7.16 -2.23
CA HIS A 41 9.65 -6.56 -2.80
C HIS A 41 9.62 -6.48 -4.35
N LEU A 42 9.16 -7.54 -5.02
CA LEU A 42 9.09 -7.59 -6.48
C LEU A 42 8.08 -6.58 -7.05
N SER A 43 6.86 -6.57 -6.49
CA SER A 43 5.79 -5.67 -6.93
C SER A 43 6.17 -4.22 -6.71
N LEU A 44 6.83 -3.89 -5.60
CA LEU A 44 7.33 -2.53 -5.36
C LEU A 44 8.36 -2.10 -6.40
N ILE A 45 9.35 -2.92 -6.71
CA ILE A 45 10.38 -2.52 -7.70
C ILE A 45 9.78 -2.38 -9.10
N GLU A 46 9.04 -3.38 -9.56
CA GLU A 46 8.49 -3.38 -10.93
C GLU A 46 7.39 -2.32 -11.14
N SER A 47 6.75 -1.86 -10.06
CA SER A 47 5.71 -0.83 -10.11
C SER A 47 6.18 0.56 -9.69
N ASP A 48 7.47 0.87 -9.61
CA ASP A 48 7.98 2.16 -9.09
C ASP A 48 7.40 2.54 -7.70
N HIS A 49 7.34 1.55 -6.82
CA HIS A 49 6.87 1.63 -5.43
C HIS A 49 5.38 2.00 -5.28
N PHE A 50 4.60 1.85 -6.35
CA PHE A 50 3.17 2.14 -6.34
C PHE A 50 2.33 1.00 -5.74
N ILE A 51 2.70 -0.26 -5.98
CA ILE A 51 1.91 -1.44 -5.60
C ILE A 51 2.72 -2.34 -4.68
N CYS A 52 2.12 -2.76 -3.56
CA CYS A 52 2.70 -3.76 -2.66
C CYS A 52 1.74 -4.94 -2.54
N GLU A 53 2.07 -6.00 -3.25
CA GLU A 53 1.36 -7.28 -3.27
C GLU A 53 2.38 -8.42 -3.20
N SER A 54 1.96 -9.58 -2.68
CA SER A 54 2.82 -10.77 -2.60
C SER A 54 3.35 -11.17 -3.98
N ASN A 55 4.53 -11.82 -4.04
CA ASN A 55 5.09 -12.30 -5.30
C ASN A 55 4.14 -13.22 -6.08
N HIS A 56 3.35 -14.04 -5.37
CA HIS A 56 2.35 -14.91 -5.99
C HIS A 56 1.27 -14.07 -6.70
N VAL A 57 0.66 -13.11 -6.01
CA VAL A 57 -0.37 -12.22 -6.57
C VAL A 57 0.18 -11.37 -7.72
N TRP A 58 1.39 -10.85 -7.57
CA TRP A 58 2.04 -10.03 -8.59
C TRP A 58 2.31 -10.80 -9.89
N ASN A 59 2.74 -12.06 -9.79
CA ASN A 59 2.97 -12.90 -10.96
C ASN A 59 1.66 -13.31 -11.65
N GLU A 60 0.63 -13.69 -10.88
CA GLU A 60 -0.70 -13.97 -11.43
C GLU A 60 -1.28 -12.76 -12.16
N ARG A 61 -1.12 -11.56 -11.59
CA ARG A 61 -1.49 -10.29 -12.24
C ARG A 61 -0.80 -10.11 -13.59
N LYS A 62 0.52 -10.33 -13.66
CA LYS A 62 1.26 -10.21 -14.93
C LYS A 62 0.75 -11.20 -15.98
N ASN A 63 0.39 -12.42 -15.56
CA ASN A 63 -0.20 -13.43 -16.45
C ASN A 63 -1.57 -12.98 -16.99
N VAL A 64 -2.46 -12.51 -16.10
CA VAL A 64 -3.79 -12.02 -16.47
C VAL A 64 -3.69 -10.81 -17.41
N TYR A 65 -2.80 -9.86 -17.11
CA TYR A 65 -2.51 -8.71 -17.97
C TYR A 65 -2.14 -9.15 -19.38
N GLN A 66 -1.18 -10.08 -19.53
CA GLN A 66 -0.74 -10.53 -20.86
C GLN A 66 -1.86 -11.17 -21.67
N ILE A 67 -2.76 -11.91 -21.03
CA ILE A 67 -3.91 -12.54 -21.68
C ILE A 67 -4.94 -11.48 -22.10
N GLN A 68 -5.27 -10.55 -21.20
CA GLN A 68 -6.25 -9.49 -21.47
C GLN A 68 -5.75 -8.48 -22.49
N ASP A 69 -4.47 -8.11 -22.43
CA ASP A 69 -3.85 -7.21 -23.40
C ASP A 69 -3.93 -7.78 -24.81
N LYS A 70 -3.60 -9.07 -24.99
CA LYS A 70 -3.79 -9.75 -26.29
C LYS A 70 -5.23 -9.72 -26.78
N LYS A 71 -6.21 -9.89 -25.90
CA LYS A 71 -7.63 -9.81 -26.26
C LYS A 71 -8.04 -8.38 -26.65
N ASN A 72 -7.59 -7.39 -25.90
CA ASN A 72 -7.84 -5.98 -26.13
C ASN A 72 -7.19 -5.45 -27.42
N MET A 73 -6.05 -6.04 -27.83
CA MET A 73 -5.35 -5.69 -29.06
C MET A 73 -5.90 -6.39 -30.31
N MET A 74 -6.91 -7.27 -30.17
CA MET A 74 -7.58 -7.87 -31.33
C MET A 74 -8.32 -6.79 -32.12
N LYS A 75 -8.12 -6.77 -33.43
CA LYS A 75 -8.81 -5.84 -34.33
C LYS A 75 -10.18 -6.40 -34.67
N PHE A 76 -11.22 -5.67 -34.29
CA PHE A 76 -12.60 -5.99 -34.66
C PHE A 76 -13.08 -5.04 -35.76
N THR A 77 -13.96 -5.53 -36.62
CA THR A 77 -14.53 -4.77 -37.74
C THR A 77 -15.52 -3.69 -37.28
N SER A 78 -16.11 -3.86 -36.10
CA SER A 78 -17.06 -2.91 -35.52
C SER A 78 -16.36 -1.94 -34.56
N ASN A 79 -16.52 -0.64 -34.81
CA ASN A 79 -16.07 0.43 -33.91
C ASN A 79 -16.78 0.39 -32.54
N LEU A 80 -17.92 -0.31 -32.44
CA LEU A 80 -18.67 -0.46 -31.19
C LEU A 80 -18.11 -1.58 -30.29
N PHE A 81 -17.23 -2.44 -30.80
CA PHE A 81 -16.71 -3.58 -30.05
C PHE A 81 -16.09 -3.15 -28.71
N PHE A 82 -15.26 -2.11 -28.73
CA PHE A 82 -14.55 -1.65 -27.54
C PHE A 82 -15.45 -1.03 -26.46
N LEU A 83 -16.68 -0.63 -26.78
CA LEU A 83 -17.61 -0.06 -25.80
C LEU A 83 -18.11 -1.10 -24.79
N SER A 84 -18.24 -2.36 -25.19
CA SER A 84 -18.77 -3.44 -24.36
C SER A 84 -17.80 -4.57 -24.08
N ASN A 85 -16.65 -4.61 -24.77
CA ASN A 85 -15.71 -5.72 -24.68
C ASN A 85 -14.30 -5.33 -24.23
N TRP A 86 -14.04 -4.03 -23.99
CA TRP A 86 -12.75 -3.62 -23.43
C TRP A 86 -12.70 -3.95 -21.93
N GLU A 87 -11.79 -4.84 -21.55
CA GLU A 87 -11.53 -5.17 -20.16
C GLU A 87 -10.32 -4.41 -19.63
N PRO A 88 -10.32 -3.92 -18.38
CA PRO A 88 -9.10 -3.44 -17.75
C PRO A 88 -8.06 -4.56 -17.71
N ASN A 89 -6.89 -4.35 -18.31
CA ASN A 89 -5.79 -5.34 -18.32
C ASN A 89 -4.92 -5.29 -17.05
N PHE A 90 -5.02 -4.24 -16.23
CA PHE A 90 -4.21 -4.09 -15.02
C PHE A 90 -4.97 -3.35 -13.90
N HIS A 91 -5.19 -3.99 -12.75
CA HIS A 91 -5.93 -3.39 -11.61
C HIS A 91 -5.51 -3.93 -10.23
N CYS A 92 -4.97 -3.09 -9.34
CA CYS A 92 -4.51 -3.45 -7.99
C CYS A 92 -5.60 -3.93 -7.02
N SER A 93 -5.19 -4.64 -5.97
CA SER A 93 -6.10 -5.11 -4.90
C SER A 93 -6.75 -3.97 -4.12
N HIS A 94 -6.03 -2.85 -3.93
CA HIS A 94 -6.50 -1.68 -3.20
C HIS A 94 -6.72 -0.50 -4.14
N ALA A 95 -7.73 -0.63 -5.00
CA ALA A 95 -8.18 0.49 -5.81
C ALA A 95 -9.13 1.39 -5.04
N ARG A 96 -8.95 2.70 -5.21
CA ARG A 96 -9.87 3.71 -4.69
C ARG A 96 -10.37 4.56 -5.84
N ARG A 97 -11.68 4.80 -5.87
CA ARG A 97 -12.27 5.76 -6.80
C ARG A 97 -11.99 7.18 -6.31
N ILE A 98 -11.39 8.00 -7.15
CA ILE A 98 -11.07 9.42 -6.90
C ILE A 98 -11.93 10.29 -7.85
N GLY A 99 -12.43 11.42 -7.34
CA GLY A 99 -13.29 12.36 -8.05
C GLY A 99 -14.79 12.08 -8.01
N LYS A 100 -15.54 12.90 -8.75
CA LYS A 100 -17.01 12.98 -8.72
C LYS A 100 -17.66 11.62 -8.96
N MET A 101 -18.76 11.35 -8.24
CA MET A 101 -19.60 10.17 -8.48
C MET A 101 -20.26 10.27 -9.86
N GLY A 102 -20.29 9.17 -10.63
CA GLY A 102 -20.78 9.17 -12.01
C GLY A 102 -19.66 9.32 -13.05
N ASP A 103 -19.81 10.22 -14.00
CA ASP A 103 -18.82 10.47 -15.06
C ASP A 103 -17.62 11.27 -14.53
N GLY A 104 -16.41 10.93 -15.02
CA GLY A 104 -15.16 11.65 -14.72
C GLY A 104 -14.30 11.11 -13.57
N GLY A 105 -14.86 10.35 -12.62
CA GLY A 105 -14.06 9.72 -11.55
C GLY A 105 -13.22 8.53 -12.06
N LYS A 106 -12.04 8.33 -11.48
CA LYS A 106 -11.10 7.26 -11.90
C LYS A 106 -10.81 6.31 -10.74
N TRP A 107 -10.67 5.02 -11.03
CA TRP A 107 -10.10 4.05 -10.09
C TRP A 107 -8.58 4.15 -10.12
N VAL A 108 -7.97 4.45 -8.97
CA VAL A 108 -6.53 4.64 -8.81
C VAL A 108 -5.99 3.65 -7.80
N CYS A 109 -4.82 3.11 -8.08
CA CYS A 109 -4.14 2.15 -7.23
C CYS A 109 -3.35 2.79 -6.10
N ASP A 110 -3.60 2.33 -4.87
CA ASP A 110 -2.89 2.74 -3.66
C ASP A 110 -2.62 4.26 -3.55
N PRO A 111 -3.60 5.16 -3.82
CA PRO A 111 -3.34 6.59 -3.94
C PRO A 111 -2.85 7.24 -2.64
N TYR A 112 -2.98 6.56 -1.48
CA TYR A 112 -2.41 7.04 -0.23
C TYR A 112 -0.88 7.10 -0.25
N ARG A 113 -0.21 6.28 -1.07
CA ARG A 113 1.25 6.29 -1.24
C ARG A 113 1.76 7.57 -1.90
N LEU A 114 0.90 8.27 -2.62
CA LEU A 114 1.22 9.59 -3.18
C LEU A 114 1.30 10.67 -2.12
N LYS A 115 0.67 10.51 -0.94
CA LYS A 115 0.67 11.53 0.11
C LYS A 115 2.06 11.87 0.63
N SER A 116 3.00 10.93 0.57
CA SER A 116 4.39 11.15 1.00
C SER A 116 5.28 11.74 -0.09
N ARG A 117 4.81 11.82 -1.36
CA ARG A 117 5.57 12.39 -2.47
C ARG A 117 5.22 13.88 -2.60
N LEU A 118 6.09 14.73 -2.07
CA LEU A 118 5.93 16.20 -2.10
C LEU A 118 6.01 16.78 -3.53
N ASP A 119 6.89 16.22 -4.36
CA ASP A 119 7.08 16.61 -5.77
C ASP A 119 6.50 15.53 -6.70
N CYS A 120 5.16 15.44 -6.80
CA CYS A 120 4.48 14.46 -7.63
C CYS A 120 3.72 15.12 -8.78
N LEU A 121 4.15 14.86 -10.01
CA LEU A 121 3.43 15.28 -11.22
C LEU A 121 2.57 14.13 -11.73
N ILE A 122 1.25 14.35 -11.76
CA ILE A 122 0.28 13.36 -12.24
C ILE A 122 -0.23 13.79 -13.62
N TYR A 123 0.00 12.94 -14.62
CA TYR A 123 -0.57 13.10 -15.94
C TYR A 123 -1.82 12.25 -16.10
N SER A 124 -2.87 12.81 -16.69
CA SER A 124 -4.06 12.07 -17.12
C SER A 124 -4.34 12.37 -18.58
N ALA A 125 -4.23 11.35 -19.42
CA ALA A 125 -4.65 11.40 -20.81
C ALA A 125 -6.16 11.13 -20.92
N GLY A 126 -6.85 11.84 -21.81
CA GLY A 126 -8.27 11.62 -22.08
C GLY A 126 -9.26 12.29 -21.11
N SER A 127 -8.83 13.18 -20.21
CA SER A 127 -9.71 13.79 -19.19
C SER A 127 -10.57 14.98 -19.68
N LYS A 128 -10.57 15.35 -20.96
CA LYS A 128 -11.23 16.58 -21.46
C LYS A 128 -10.87 17.85 -20.64
N ARG A 129 -9.64 17.91 -20.08
CA ARG A 129 -9.16 18.94 -19.14
C ARG A 129 -9.95 19.06 -17.81
N ASP A 130 -10.76 18.06 -17.46
CA ASP A 130 -11.37 17.94 -16.13
C ASP A 130 -10.44 17.15 -15.20
N PHE A 131 -10.02 17.80 -14.12
CA PHE A 131 -9.17 17.24 -13.07
C PHE A 131 -9.81 17.46 -11.70
N SER A 132 -11.14 17.56 -11.62
CA SER A 132 -11.87 17.80 -10.37
C SER A 132 -11.89 16.60 -9.40
N PHE A 133 -10.86 15.73 -9.49
CA PHE A 133 -10.73 14.52 -8.69
C PHE A 133 -9.99 14.74 -7.37
#